data_AF-A0A1Y4I8S7-F1
#
_entry.id   AF-A0A1Y4I8S7-F1
#
_cell.length_a   1.000
_cell.length_b   1.000
_cell.length_c   1.000
_cell.angle_alpha   90.00
_cell.angle_beta   90.00
_cell.angle_gamma   90.00
#
_symmetry.space_group_name_H-M   'P 1'
#
loop_
_entity.id
_entity.type
_entity.pdbx_description
1 polymer ?
#
loop_
_entity_poly.entity_id
_entity_poly.type
_entity_poly.pdbx_seq_one_letter_code
_entity_poly.pdbx_strand_id
1 'polypeptide(L)'
;MKQMSTASNDDHWLKLITQCRSSGLTDRQWCIENGISVSTFYYHVRALRKKACEVPEATDTIMQKQEVVQIPLWGTEPPPSDAVSIPAPSICLEMQGIRIEIHEQAGADVIRNTLLALRQLC
;
A
#
# COMPACT_ATOMS: atom_id res chain seq x y z
N MET A 1 -36.45 27.57 10.25
CA MET A 1 -35.86 26.21 10.22
C MET A 1 -34.36 26.36 10.38
N LYS A 2 -33.75 25.83 11.46
CA LYS A 2 -32.32 26.07 11.76
C LYS A 2 -31.45 25.37 10.71
N GLN A 3 -30.56 26.14 10.08
CA GLN A 3 -29.53 25.63 9.18
C GLN A 3 -28.56 24.78 10.01
N MET A 4 -28.54 23.47 9.81
CA MET A 4 -27.46 22.63 10.35
C MET A 4 -26.22 22.86 9.50
N SER A 5 -25.20 23.46 10.11
CA SER A 5 -23.90 23.70 9.49
C SER A 5 -23.36 22.41 8.86
N THR A 6 -22.83 22.50 7.65
CA THR A 6 -22.31 21.37 6.87
C THR A 6 -21.30 20.52 7.65
N ALA A 7 -20.46 21.16 8.48
CA ALA A 7 -19.52 20.49 9.38
C ALA A 7 -20.21 19.59 10.42
N SER A 8 -21.32 20.05 11.00
CA SER A 8 -22.10 19.24 11.97
C SER A 8 -22.75 18.02 11.33
N ASN A 9 -23.02 18.07 10.02
CA ASN A 9 -23.55 16.93 9.27
C ASN A 9 -22.42 15.92 8.97
N ASP A 10 -21.24 16.40 8.55
CA ASP A 10 -20.08 15.56 8.29
C ASP A 10 -19.63 14.79 9.56
N ASP A 11 -19.58 15.47 10.71
CA ASP A 11 -19.23 14.85 12.00
C ASP A 11 -20.22 13.76 12.41
N HIS A 12 -21.50 13.95 12.11
CA HIS A 12 -22.53 12.94 12.35
C HIS A 12 -22.29 11.69 11.50
N TRP A 13 -22.01 11.86 10.20
CA TRP A 13 -21.71 10.75 9.31
C TRP A 13 -20.39 10.06 9.63
N LEU A 14 -19.37 10.79 10.08
CA LEU A 14 -18.12 10.21 10.57
C LEU A 14 -18.35 9.28 11.77
N LYS A 15 -19.22 9.68 12.72
CA LYS A 15 -19.59 8.83 13.85
C LYS A 15 -20.31 7.56 13.40
N LEU A 16 -21.29 7.68 12.52
CA LEU A 16 -22.03 6.53 11.98
C LEU A 16 -21.12 5.55 11.24
N ILE A 17 -20.22 6.05 10.39
CA ILE A 17 -19.25 5.22 9.67
C ILE A 17 -18.30 4.52 10.64
N THR A 18 -17.88 5.20 11.71
CA THR A 18 -17.03 4.60 12.75
C THR A 18 -17.76 3.49 13.49
N GLN A 19 -19.02 3.72 13.87
CA GLN A 19 -19.87 2.70 14.50
C GLN A 19 -20.09 1.48 13.60
N CYS A 20 -20.37 1.71 12.32
CA CYS A 20 -20.50 0.65 11.31
C CYS A 20 -19.24 -0.22 11.28
N ARG A 21 -18.06 0.39 11.22
CA ARG A 21 -16.77 -0.33 11.22
C ARG A 21 -16.49 -1.08 12.51
N SER A 22 -16.88 -0.54 13.66
CA SER A 22 -16.72 -1.22 14.95
C SER A 22 -17.75 -2.32 15.21
N SER A 23 -18.85 -2.34 14.46
CA SER A 23 -19.95 -3.29 14.69
C SER A 23 -19.61 -4.74 14.33
N GLY A 24 -18.61 -4.95 13.47
CA GLY A 24 -18.28 -6.27 12.91
C GLY A 24 -19.31 -6.80 11.90
N LEU A 25 -20.37 -6.03 11.60
CA LEU A 25 -21.35 -6.35 10.57
C LEU A 25 -20.89 -5.83 9.20
N THR A 26 -21.47 -6.38 8.14
CA THR A 26 -21.32 -5.79 6.80
C THR A 26 -22.05 -4.45 6.72
N ASP A 27 -21.52 -3.49 5.95
CA ASP A 27 -22.12 -2.16 5.77
C ASP A 27 -23.63 -2.23 5.48
N ARG A 28 -24.03 -3.18 4.64
CA ARG A 28 -25.43 -3.40 4.25
C ARG A 28 -26.30 -3.82 5.44
N GLN A 29 -25.84 -4.78 6.24
CA GLN A 29 -26.57 -5.26 7.42
C GLN A 29 -26.69 -4.15 8.47
N TRP A 30 -25.59 -3.46 8.75
CA TRP A 30 -25.57 -2.36 9.71
C TRP A 30 -26.50 -1.22 9.28
N CYS A 31 -26.52 -0.86 7.99
CA CYS A 31 -27.45 0.14 7.46
C CYS A 31 -28.92 -0.26 7.67
N ILE A 32 -29.27 -1.53 7.43
CA ILE A 32 -30.64 -2.04 7.64
C ILE A 32 -31.03 -1.94 9.12
N GLU A 33 -30.16 -2.38 10.03
CA GLU A 33 -30.42 -2.35 11.49
C GLU A 33 -30.56 -0.93 12.02
N ASN A 34 -29.81 0.03 11.47
CA ASN A 34 -29.83 1.43 11.90
C ASN A 34 -30.83 2.29 11.10
N GLY A 35 -31.64 1.68 10.23
CA GLY A 35 -32.65 2.40 9.43
C GLY A 35 -32.07 3.39 8.41
N ILE A 36 -30.82 3.19 8.00
CA ILE A 36 -30.12 4.04 7.04
C ILE A 36 -30.20 3.39 5.66
N SER A 37 -30.53 4.19 4.63
CA SER A 37 -30.48 3.69 3.26
C SER A 37 -29.01 3.47 2.84
N VAL A 38 -28.72 2.30 2.26
CA VAL A 38 -27.35 1.92 1.83
C VAL A 38 -26.78 2.94 0.83
N SER A 39 -27.63 3.47 -0.04
CA SER A 39 -27.26 4.52 -1.01
C SER A 39 -26.88 5.83 -0.32
N THR A 40 -27.64 6.27 0.69
CA THR A 40 -27.28 7.46 1.49
C THR A 40 -25.96 7.25 2.21
N PHE A 41 -25.75 6.07 2.80
CA PHE A 41 -24.51 5.73 3.49
C PHE A 41 -23.28 5.86 2.57
N TYR A 42 -23.31 5.20 1.40
CA TYR A 42 -22.19 5.27 0.46
C TYR A 42 -22.00 6.66 -0.16
N TYR A 43 -23.08 7.42 -0.33
CA TYR A 43 -22.98 8.82 -0.74
C TYR A 43 -22.14 9.63 0.25
N HIS A 44 -22.43 9.55 1.55
CA HIS A 44 -21.69 10.28 2.58
C HIS A 44 -20.26 9.78 2.75
N VAL A 45 -20.03 8.46 2.66
CA VAL A 45 -18.66 7.90 2.63
C VAL A 45 -17.85 8.52 1.48
N ARG A 46 -18.42 8.61 0.28
CA ARG A 46 -17.74 9.21 -0.88
C ARG A 46 -17.51 10.71 -0.71
N ALA A 47 -18.50 11.44 -0.20
CA ALA A 47 -18.40 12.87 0.05
C ALA A 47 -17.31 13.21 1.09
N LEU A 48 -17.26 12.46 2.19
CA LEU A 48 -16.25 12.62 3.23
C LEU A 48 -14.84 12.31 2.73
N ARG A 49 -14.67 11.23 1.93
CA ARG A 49 -13.38 10.93 1.28
C ARG A 49 -12.93 12.06 0.38
N LYS A 50 -13.84 12.64 -0.42
CA LYS A 50 -13.51 13.77 -1.30
C LYS A 50 -13.00 14.98 -0.50
N LYS A 51 -13.65 15.31 0.62
CA LYS A 51 -13.24 16.42 1.50
C LYS A 51 -11.89 16.16 2.19
N ALA A 52 -11.63 14.92 2.62
CA ALA A 52 -10.37 14.56 3.26
C ALA A 52 -9.18 14.52 2.27
N CYS A 53 -9.45 14.36 0.98
CA CYS A 53 -8.43 14.31 -0.08
C CYS A 53 -8.25 15.65 -0.81
N GLU A 54 -8.67 16.79 -0.24
CA GLU A 54 -8.25 18.10 -0.72
C GLU A 54 -6.74 18.26 -0.45
N VAL A 55 -5.94 17.79 -1.41
CA VAL A 55 -4.52 18.13 -1.51
C VAL A 55 -4.48 19.63 -1.77
N PRO A 56 -3.78 20.44 -0.95
CA PRO A 56 -3.57 21.85 -1.27
C PRO A 56 -3.05 21.94 -2.71
N GLU A 57 -3.64 22.81 -3.54
CA GLU A 57 -3.02 23.12 -4.83
C GLU A 57 -1.56 23.45 -4.56
N ALA A 58 -0.66 22.81 -5.30
CA ALA A 58 0.76 23.09 -5.20
C ALA A 58 0.93 24.57 -5.58
N THR A 59 0.97 25.44 -4.58
CA THR A 59 1.35 26.83 -4.76
C THR A 59 2.71 26.81 -5.40
N ASP A 60 2.78 27.41 -6.59
CA ASP A 60 3.97 27.47 -7.43
C ASP A 60 5.24 27.59 -6.59
N THR A 61 6.11 26.62 -6.82
CA THR A 61 7.54 26.57 -6.53
C THR A 61 8.11 27.84 -5.88
N ILE A 62 7.93 28.02 -4.57
CA ILE A 62 9.00 28.63 -3.79
C ILE A 62 9.98 27.49 -3.59
N MET A 63 11.07 27.53 -4.35
CA MET A 63 12.28 26.76 -4.14
C MET A 63 12.85 27.14 -2.76
N GLN A 64 12.15 26.75 -1.70
CA GLN A 64 12.67 26.78 -0.36
C GLN A 64 13.78 25.75 -0.39
N LYS A 65 15.02 26.24 -0.36
CA LYS A 65 16.21 25.44 -0.15
C LYS A 65 15.97 24.66 1.15
N GLN A 66 15.54 23.43 1.00
CA GLN A 66 15.27 22.55 2.12
C GLN A 66 16.65 22.23 2.72
N GLU A 67 16.97 22.86 3.84
CA GLU A 67 18.23 22.62 4.54
C GLU A 67 18.08 21.32 5.32
N VAL A 68 18.48 20.22 4.67
CA VAL A 68 18.42 18.89 5.26
C VAL A 68 19.67 18.70 6.12
N VAL A 69 19.52 18.75 7.44
CA VAL A 69 20.58 18.38 8.38
C VAL A 69 20.57 16.86 8.52
N GLN A 70 21.68 16.22 8.16
CA GLN A 70 21.85 14.78 8.40
C GLN A 70 21.91 14.55 9.91
N ILE A 71 20.91 13.86 10.46
CA ILE A 71 20.91 13.41 11.85
C ILE A 71 21.84 12.21 11.91
N PRO A 72 22.94 12.26 12.67
CA PRO A 72 23.82 11.12 12.78
C PRO A 72 23.14 10.03 13.63
N LEU A 73 22.73 8.94 12.98
CA LEU A 73 22.26 7.74 13.65
C LEU A 73 23.47 6.96 14.17
N TRP A 74 24.09 7.42 15.26
CA TRP A 74 25.13 6.64 15.92
C TRP A 74 24.48 5.57 16.80
N GLY A 75 24.31 4.37 16.26
CA GLY A 75 23.88 3.22 17.06
C GLY A 75 23.21 2.11 16.27
N THR A 76 24.05 1.31 15.59
CA THR A 76 23.76 -0.05 15.10
C THR A 76 22.94 -0.15 13.80
N GLU A 77 23.70 -0.45 12.74
CA GLU A 77 23.29 -0.93 11.41
C GLU A 77 22.52 0.08 10.52
N PRO A 78 23.01 0.37 9.30
CA PRO A 78 22.31 1.25 8.38
C PRO A 78 20.91 0.69 8.06
N PRO A 79 19.84 1.50 8.10
CA PRO A 79 18.55 1.07 7.59
C PRO A 79 18.72 0.79 6.08
N PRO A 80 18.25 -0.36 5.56
CA PRO A 80 18.23 -0.57 4.13
C PRO A 80 17.30 0.49 3.52
N SER A 81 17.94 1.47 2.88
CA SER A 81 17.37 2.23 1.77
C SER A 81 16.60 1.26 0.87
N ASP A 82 15.49 1.70 0.27
CA ASP A 82 14.60 0.98 -0.66
C ASP A 82 15.32 0.37 -1.89
N ALA A 83 16.29 -0.49 -1.67
CA ALA A 83 16.64 -1.58 -2.52
C ALA A 83 15.86 -2.76 -1.97
N VAL A 84 14.81 -3.17 -2.68
CA VAL A 84 14.31 -4.54 -2.60
C VAL A 84 15.55 -5.43 -2.60
N SER A 85 15.88 -6.01 -1.45
CA SER A 85 16.99 -6.95 -1.34
C SER A 85 16.57 -8.17 -2.14
N ILE A 86 16.95 -8.19 -3.42
CA ILE A 86 16.75 -9.35 -4.27
C ILE A 86 17.47 -10.48 -3.53
N PRO A 87 16.77 -11.55 -3.14
CA PRO A 87 17.40 -12.62 -2.39
C PRO A 87 18.55 -13.16 -3.22
N ALA A 88 19.76 -13.13 -2.65
CA ALA A 88 20.93 -13.67 -3.33
C ALA A 88 20.64 -15.11 -3.78
N PRO A 89 20.97 -15.49 -5.02
CA PRO A 89 20.74 -16.84 -5.49
C PRO A 89 21.54 -17.83 -4.63
N SER A 90 20.91 -18.96 -4.30
CA SER A 90 21.54 -20.03 -3.52
C SER A 90 22.68 -20.69 -4.32
N ILE A 91 22.56 -20.72 -5.65
CA ILE A 91 23.57 -21.28 -6.56
C ILE A 91 23.69 -20.35 -7.78
N CYS A 92 24.92 -19.98 -8.13
CA CYS A 92 25.27 -19.32 -9.39
C CYS A 92 26.16 -20.23 -10.23
N LEU A 93 25.84 -20.40 -11.51
CA LEU A 93 26.67 -21.09 -12.50
C LEU A 93 26.96 -20.14 -13.66
N GLU A 94 28.20 -20.15 -14.15
CA GLU A 94 28.61 -19.36 -15.32
C GLU A 94 29.32 -20.27 -16.32
N MET A 95 28.80 -20.31 -17.55
CA MET A 95 29.32 -21.17 -18.63
C MET A 95 29.23 -20.42 -19.96
N GLN A 96 30.37 -20.22 -20.63
CA GLN A 96 30.44 -19.57 -21.96
C GLN A 96 29.70 -18.22 -22.05
N GLY A 97 29.71 -17.43 -20.97
CA GLY A 97 29.01 -16.15 -20.90
C GLY A 97 27.51 -16.24 -20.59
N ILE A 98 26.97 -17.44 -20.35
CA ILE A 98 25.62 -17.65 -19.83
C ILE A 98 25.69 -17.76 -18.32
N ARG A 99 24.90 -16.94 -17.62
CA ARG A 99 24.76 -16.93 -16.16
C ARG A 99 23.43 -17.55 -15.77
N ILE A 100 23.47 -18.56 -14.91
CA ILE A 100 22.30 -19.28 -14.40
C ILE A 100 22.25 -19.09 -12.88
N GLU A 101 21.11 -18.61 -12.40
CA GLU A 101 20.85 -18.35 -10.99
C GLU A 101 19.72 -19.26 -10.49
N ILE A 102 19.97 -19.99 -9.41
CA ILE A 102 18.97 -20.83 -8.75
C ILE A 102 18.72 -20.26 -7.35
N HIS A 103 17.48 -19.84 -7.10
CA HIS A 103 17.03 -19.39 -5.78
C HIS A 103 16.44 -20.55 -4.98
N GLU A 104 16.42 -20.42 -3.65
CA GLU A 104 15.94 -21.44 -2.71
C GLU A 104 14.51 -21.94 -3.00
N GLN A 105 13.68 -21.07 -3.60
CA GLN A 105 12.29 -21.37 -3.96
C GLN A 105 12.15 -22.14 -5.30
N ALA A 106 13.25 -22.44 -5.99
CA ALA A 106 13.20 -23.16 -7.25
C ALA A 106 12.80 -24.63 -7.04
N GLY A 107 11.67 -25.02 -7.62
CA GLY A 107 11.20 -26.41 -7.57
C GLY A 107 12.15 -27.37 -8.29
N ALA A 108 12.26 -28.60 -7.78
CA ALA A 108 13.17 -29.62 -8.29
C ALA A 108 12.97 -29.96 -9.78
N ASP A 109 11.74 -29.82 -10.30
CA ASP A 109 11.44 -30.02 -11.71
C ASP A 109 12.00 -28.89 -12.59
N VAL A 110 12.01 -27.65 -12.08
CA VAL A 110 12.50 -26.45 -12.80
C VAL A 110 14.02 -26.53 -12.95
N ILE A 111 14.77 -26.46 -11.85
CA ILE A 111 15.67 -27.56 -11.50
C ILE A 111 16.26 -28.38 -12.65
N ARG A 112 15.76 -29.61 -12.68
CA ARG A 112 16.08 -30.68 -13.61
C ARG A 112 15.89 -30.27 -15.07
N ASN A 113 14.77 -29.64 -15.41
CA ASN A 113 14.43 -29.31 -16.80
C ASN A 113 15.40 -28.29 -17.37
N THR A 114 15.77 -27.27 -16.58
CA THR A 114 16.77 -26.27 -16.98
C THR A 114 18.12 -26.93 -17.23
N LEU A 115 18.60 -27.80 -16.33
CA LEU A 115 19.86 -28.51 -16.52
C LEU A 115 19.83 -29.47 -17.73
N LEU A 116 18.70 -30.16 -17.97
CA LEU A 116 18.53 -31.02 -19.14
C LEU A 116 18.53 -30.23 -20.45
N ALA A 117 17.89 -29.06 -20.49
CA ALA A 117 17.89 -28.19 -21.66
C ALA A 117 19.30 -27.67 -21.96
N LEU A 118 20.04 -27.24 -20.93
CA LEU A 118 21.43 -26.79 -21.07
C LEU A 118 22.36 -27.90 -21.57
N ARG A 119 22.12 -29.15 -21.17
CA ARG A 119 22.87 -30.30 -21.70
C ARG A 119 22.71 -30.50 -23.21
N GLN A 120 21.62 -30.02 -23.81
CA GLN A 120 21.40 -30.11 -25.26
C GLN A 120 22.15 -29.01 -26.04
N LEU A 121 22.64 -27.99 -25.34
CA LEU A 121 23.40 -26.87 -25.93
C LEU A 121 24.92 -27.10 -25.92
N CYS A 122 25.37 -28.19 -25.31
CA CYS A 122 26.76 -28.66 -25.30
C CYS A 122 26.86 -29.99 -26.06
#